data_AF-A0AA43QC97-F1
#
_entry.id   AF-A0AA43QC97-F1
#
_cell.length_a   1.000
_cell.length_b   1.000
_cell.length_c   1.000
_cell.angle_alpha   90.00
_cell.angle_beta   90.00
_cell.angle_gamma   90.00
#
_symmetry.space_group_name_H-M   'P 1'
#
loop_
_entity.id
_entity.type
_entity.pdbx_description
1 polymer ?
#
loop_
_entity_poly.entity_id
_entity_poly.type
_entity_poly.pdbx_seq_one_letter_code
_entity_poly.pdbx_strand_id
1 'polypeptide(L)'
;MFERLIMYWVYGGALAGILLLIMFPLLTSSWSAPLTLTFFHLPMYMLHQYEEHDKDRFRIFFNETIGGGKEVLSPLAVFIINVPGVWGVIAIATYLAANINIGLGLIAVYLAVINGLVHIGHALLFKRYNPGLVTGTTLFLPVGVYSIWQFQLSGSGGFAAQAIGIVVAAAIHVAIIAYARAKGAFLSETQNVASQKKGG
;
A
#
# COMPACT_ATOMS: atom_id res chain seq x y z
N MET A 1 19.33 8.11 14.70
CA MET A 1 18.90 9.03 13.62
C MET A 1 17.78 8.42 12.76
N PHE A 2 17.96 7.21 12.23
CA PHE A 2 16.95 6.50 11.41
C PHE A 2 15.65 6.15 12.14
N GLU A 3 15.70 5.93 13.46
CA GLU A 3 14.51 5.62 14.25
C GLU A 3 13.41 6.68 14.11
N ARG A 4 13.78 7.98 14.09
CA ARG A 4 12.79 9.04 13.87
C ARG A 4 12.15 8.97 12.48
N LEU A 5 12.90 8.56 11.46
CA LEU A 5 12.32 8.34 10.13
C LEU A 5 11.34 7.17 10.16
N ILE A 6 11.70 6.06 10.81
CA ILE A 6 10.84 4.88 10.96
C ILE A 6 9.56 5.20 11.75
N MET A 7 9.63 6.06 12.77
CA MET A 7 8.49 6.37 13.62
C MET A 7 7.59 7.48 13.05
N TYR A 8 8.14 8.42 12.30
CA TYR A 8 7.43 9.63 11.85
C TYR A 8 7.29 9.75 10.32
N TRP A 9 7.63 8.72 9.55
CA TRP A 9 7.54 8.73 8.08
C TRP A 9 6.17 9.13 7.56
N VAL A 10 5.08 8.75 8.25
CA VAL A 10 3.71 9.02 7.80
C VAL A 10 3.44 10.52 7.67
N TYR A 11 3.95 11.33 8.59
CA TYR A 11 3.76 12.78 8.55
C TYR A 11 4.62 13.42 7.46
N GLY A 12 5.86 12.95 7.29
CA GLY A 12 6.71 13.38 6.18
C GLY A 12 6.12 13.00 4.82
N GLY A 13 5.57 11.78 4.72
CA GLY A 13 4.85 11.29 3.55
C GLY A 13 3.63 12.13 3.24
N ALA A 14 2.77 12.41 4.21
CA ALA A 14 1.59 13.25 4.03
C ALA A 14 1.94 14.65 3.50
N LEU A 15 2.93 15.32 4.10
CA LEU A 15 3.39 16.64 3.65
C LEU A 15 4.01 16.59 2.25
N ALA A 16 4.81 15.56 1.95
CA ALA A 16 5.35 15.33 0.62
C ALA A 16 4.24 15.08 -0.41
N GLY A 17 3.22 14.29 -0.06
CA GLY A 17 2.05 14.04 -0.89
C GLY A 17 1.30 15.33 -1.23
N ILE A 18 1.06 16.20 -0.24
CA ILE A 18 0.46 17.52 -0.47
C ILE A 18 1.32 18.36 -1.42
N LEU A 19 2.64 18.43 -1.18
CA LEU A 19 3.54 19.20 -2.04
C LEU A 19 3.51 18.67 -3.48
N LEU A 20 3.56 17.34 -3.66
CA LEU A 20 3.48 16.69 -4.96
C LEU A 20 2.15 16.97 -5.65
N LEU A 21 1.02 17.02 -4.94
CA LEU A 21 -0.29 17.41 -5.50
C LEU A 21 -0.32 18.87 -5.96
N ILE A 22 0.27 19.79 -5.19
CA ILE A 22 0.37 21.19 -5.58
C ILE A 22 1.23 21.33 -6.85
N MET A 23 2.33 20.59 -6.92
CA MET A 23 3.23 20.58 -8.08
C MET A 23 2.70 19.74 -9.25
N PHE A 24 1.68 18.92 -9.03
CA PHE A 24 1.22 17.91 -9.99
C PHE A 24 0.92 18.47 -11.39
N PRO A 25 0.14 19.56 -11.56
CA PRO A 25 -0.14 20.11 -12.89
C PRO A 25 1.12 20.59 -13.61
N LEU A 26 2.12 21.08 -12.87
CA LEU A 26 3.40 21.52 -13.42
C LEU A 26 4.25 20.33 -13.87
N LEU A 27 4.33 19.29 -13.03
CA LEU A 27 5.17 18.11 -13.25
C LEU A 27 4.66 17.23 -14.40
N THR A 28 3.35 17.18 -14.64
CA THR A 28 2.73 16.27 -15.61
C THR A 28 2.11 16.97 -16.81
N SER A 29 2.40 18.26 -17.03
CA SER A 29 1.74 19.11 -18.04
C SER A 29 1.86 18.59 -19.48
N SER A 30 2.92 17.87 -19.80
CA SER A 30 3.19 17.30 -21.14
C SER A 30 2.94 15.80 -21.22
N TRP A 31 2.47 15.17 -20.14
CA TRP A 31 2.33 13.73 -20.07
C TRP A 31 0.97 13.27 -20.56
N SER A 32 0.91 12.06 -21.11
CA SER A 32 -0.36 11.42 -21.45
C SER A 32 -1.15 11.11 -20.18
N ALA A 33 -2.49 11.07 -20.29
CA ALA A 33 -3.36 10.80 -19.15
C ALA A 33 -3.00 9.54 -18.35
N PRO A 34 -2.66 8.38 -18.96
CA PRO A 34 -2.27 7.20 -18.20
C PRO A 34 -0.97 7.38 -17.40
N LEU A 35 0.03 8.07 -17.96
CA LEU A 35 1.29 8.32 -17.26
C LEU A 35 1.10 9.32 -16.11
N THR A 36 0.34 10.39 -16.35
CA THR A 36 -0.10 11.36 -15.33
C THR A 36 -0.81 10.67 -14.17
N LEU A 37 -1.74 9.76 -14.46
CA LEU A 37 -2.47 9.01 -13.44
C LEU A 37 -1.59 7.99 -12.72
N THR A 38 -0.62 7.36 -13.41
CA THR A 38 0.36 6.48 -12.77
C THR A 38 1.11 7.21 -11.68
N PHE A 39 1.64 8.40 -11.99
CA PHE A 39 2.35 9.22 -11.02
C PHE A 39 1.43 9.74 -9.91
N PHE A 40 0.19 10.13 -10.24
CA PHE A 40 -0.81 10.59 -9.26
C PHE A 40 -1.06 9.59 -8.13
N HIS A 41 -0.89 8.28 -8.39
CA HIS A 41 -1.07 7.27 -7.35
C HIS A 41 -0.06 7.41 -6.21
N LEU A 42 1.12 8.02 -6.43
CA LEU A 42 2.11 8.22 -5.39
C LEU A 42 1.64 9.19 -4.29
N PRO A 43 1.33 10.48 -4.58
CA PRO A 43 0.82 11.38 -3.57
C PRO A 43 -0.55 10.94 -3.02
N MET A 44 -1.37 10.28 -3.84
CA MET A 44 -2.63 9.68 -3.38
C MET A 44 -2.37 8.63 -2.28
N TYR A 45 -1.38 7.74 -2.47
CA TYR A 45 -0.99 6.75 -1.47
C TYR A 45 -0.44 7.39 -0.21
N MET A 46 0.37 8.44 -0.34
CA MET A 46 0.91 9.17 0.80
C MET A 46 -0.20 9.79 1.68
N LEU A 47 -1.28 10.28 1.06
CA LEU A 47 -2.45 10.78 1.80
C LEU A 47 -3.26 9.65 2.45
N HIS A 48 -3.49 8.55 1.74
CA HIS A 48 -4.14 7.36 2.32
C HIS A 48 -3.38 6.84 3.55
N GLN A 49 -2.06 6.77 3.45
CA GLN A 49 -1.21 6.31 4.55
C GLN A 49 -1.30 7.20 5.79
N TYR A 50 -1.68 8.48 5.66
CA TYR A 50 -1.98 9.31 6.82
C TYR A 50 -3.25 8.84 7.56
N GLU A 51 -4.32 8.54 6.83
CA GLU A 51 -5.53 7.94 7.41
C GLU A 51 -5.27 6.55 7.99
N GLU A 52 -4.39 5.77 7.36
CA GLU A 52 -4.05 4.42 7.78
C GLU A 52 -3.13 4.41 9.02
N HIS A 53 -2.09 5.23 9.04
CA HIS A 53 -0.96 5.10 9.97
C HIS A 53 -0.78 6.23 10.99
N ASP A 54 -1.55 7.33 10.93
CA ASP A 54 -1.52 8.32 12.03
C ASP A 54 -1.76 7.62 13.37
N LYS A 55 -0.98 8.00 14.39
CA LYS A 55 -0.95 7.36 15.72
C LYS A 55 -0.81 5.82 15.69
N ASP A 56 -0.12 5.28 14.69
CA ASP A 56 0.19 3.85 14.56
C ASP A 56 -1.07 2.95 14.44
N ARG A 57 -2.20 3.55 14.03
CA ARG A 57 -3.52 2.92 14.02
C ARG A 57 -3.55 1.58 13.28
N PHE A 58 -3.02 1.52 12.06
CA PHE A 58 -3.06 0.29 11.26
C PHE A 58 -2.25 -0.85 11.87
N ARG A 59 -1.04 -0.59 12.37
CA ARG A 59 -0.20 -1.63 12.96
C ARG A 59 -0.87 -2.24 14.19
N ILE A 60 -1.45 -1.38 15.05
CA ILE A 60 -2.23 -1.81 16.22
C ILE A 60 -3.43 -2.65 15.77
N PHE A 61 -4.25 -2.13 14.85
CA PHE A 61 -5.41 -2.84 14.31
C PHE A 61 -5.03 -4.21 13.74
N PHE A 62 -3.95 -4.28 12.96
CA PHE A 62 -3.50 -5.49 12.29
C PHE A 62 -2.97 -6.53 13.28
N ASN A 63 -2.17 -6.10 14.26
CA ASN A 63 -1.65 -6.99 15.30
C ASN A 63 -2.77 -7.54 16.19
N GLU A 64 -3.79 -6.74 16.50
CA GLU A 64 -4.98 -7.20 17.24
C GLU A 64 -5.81 -8.23 16.46
N THR A 65 -6.11 -7.93 15.19
CA THR A 65 -7.07 -8.72 14.41
C THR A 65 -6.44 -9.91 13.70
N ILE A 66 -5.35 -9.68 12.95
CA ILE A 66 -4.64 -10.71 12.19
C ILE A 66 -3.57 -11.39 13.04
N GLY A 67 -2.88 -10.61 13.88
CA GLY A 67 -1.85 -11.11 14.78
C GLY A 67 -2.37 -11.80 16.03
N GLY A 68 -3.68 -11.74 16.32
CA GLY A 68 -4.27 -12.28 17.55
C GLY A 68 -3.67 -11.65 18.81
N GLY A 69 -3.35 -10.37 18.77
CA GLY A 69 -2.71 -9.61 19.85
C GLY A 69 -1.18 -9.70 19.87
N LYS A 70 -0.55 -10.46 18.97
CA LYS A 70 0.91 -10.57 18.86
C LYS A 70 1.48 -9.51 17.92
N GLU A 71 2.71 -9.07 18.18
CA GLU A 71 3.43 -8.15 17.29
C GLU A 71 3.93 -8.87 16.03
N VAL A 72 3.03 -9.10 15.09
CA VAL A 72 3.35 -9.67 13.77
C VAL A 72 3.85 -8.61 12.79
N LEU A 73 3.49 -7.33 13.02
CA LEU A 73 4.05 -6.17 12.36
C LEU A 73 4.73 -5.24 13.38
N SER A 74 6.02 -5.00 13.17
CA SER A 74 6.81 -4.01 13.92
C SER A 74 6.81 -2.65 13.20
N PRO A 75 7.17 -1.54 13.88
CA PRO A 75 7.30 -0.23 13.24
C PRO A 75 8.24 -0.24 12.03
N LEU A 76 9.37 -0.98 12.12
CA LEU A 76 10.29 -1.13 11.01
C LEU A 76 9.66 -1.87 9.82
N ALA A 77 8.89 -2.93 10.08
CA ALA A 77 8.20 -3.66 9.01
C ALA A 77 7.18 -2.76 8.30
N VAL A 78 6.40 -1.98 9.06
CA VAL A 78 5.45 -1.00 8.50
C VAL A 78 6.15 0.05 7.67
N PHE A 79 7.29 0.59 8.15
CA PHE A 79 8.09 1.55 7.40
C PHE A 79 8.61 0.96 6.08
N ILE A 80 9.17 -0.26 6.09
CA ILE A 80 9.71 -0.92 4.89
C ILE A 80 8.59 -1.22 3.88
N ILE A 81 7.45 -1.73 4.35
CA ILE A 81 6.32 -2.04 3.47
C ILE A 81 5.83 -0.78 2.77
N ASN A 82 5.73 0.35 3.48
CA ASN A 82 5.11 1.55 2.93
C ASN A 82 6.08 2.45 2.16
N VAL A 83 7.27 2.70 2.68
CA VAL A 83 8.20 3.66 2.07
C VAL A 83 8.91 3.00 0.88
N PRO A 84 9.87 2.08 1.03
CA PRO A 84 10.49 1.44 -0.12
C PRO A 84 9.53 0.46 -0.84
N GLY A 85 8.62 -0.21 -0.13
CA GLY A 85 7.68 -1.15 -0.75
C GLY A 85 6.64 -0.45 -1.62
N VAL A 86 5.74 0.36 -1.04
CA VAL A 86 4.67 1.02 -1.80
C VAL A 86 5.22 2.20 -2.62
N TRP A 87 5.93 3.16 -2.02
CA TRP A 87 6.41 4.33 -2.80
C TRP A 87 7.44 3.93 -3.85
N GLY A 88 8.35 3.01 -3.50
CA GLY A 88 9.33 2.49 -4.45
C GLY A 88 8.69 1.76 -5.61
N VAL A 89 7.70 0.89 -5.38
CA VAL A 89 6.98 0.20 -6.46
C VAL A 89 6.24 1.19 -7.37
N ILE A 90 5.57 2.20 -6.81
CA ILE A 90 4.88 3.23 -7.62
C ILE A 90 5.88 4.05 -8.43
N ALA A 91 7.00 4.44 -7.83
CA ALA A 91 8.07 5.15 -8.53
C ALA A 91 8.62 4.29 -9.69
N ILE A 92 8.94 3.03 -9.44
CA ILE A 92 9.39 2.08 -10.46
C ILE A 92 8.34 1.93 -11.57
N ALA A 93 7.06 1.73 -11.22
CA ALA A 93 5.99 1.63 -12.20
C ALA A 93 5.87 2.90 -13.07
N THR A 94 6.05 4.08 -12.47
CA THR A 94 6.07 5.37 -13.19
C THR A 94 7.26 5.43 -14.16
N TYR A 95 8.46 5.04 -13.72
CA TYR A 95 9.64 4.99 -14.59
C TYR A 95 9.49 3.99 -15.74
N LEU A 96 8.96 2.80 -15.46
CA LEU A 96 8.69 1.77 -16.47
C LEU A 96 7.63 2.25 -17.47
N ALA A 97 6.58 2.91 -17.00
CA ALA A 97 5.53 3.49 -17.84
C ALA A 97 6.08 4.59 -18.77
N ALA A 98 6.94 5.45 -18.25
CA ALA A 98 7.53 6.55 -19.00
C ALA A 98 8.55 6.10 -20.06
N ASN A 99 9.32 5.05 -19.78
CA ASN A 99 10.50 4.71 -20.59
C ASN A 99 10.40 3.39 -21.36
N ILE A 100 9.50 2.49 -20.98
CA ILE A 100 9.44 1.14 -21.56
C ILE A 100 8.09 0.86 -22.20
N ASN A 101 7.03 0.86 -21.39
CA ASN A 101 5.68 0.60 -21.86
C ASN A 101 4.70 1.23 -20.89
N ILE A 102 3.93 2.20 -21.38
CA ILE A 102 2.97 2.96 -20.58
C ILE A 102 1.99 2.06 -19.82
N GLY A 103 1.61 0.89 -20.35
CA GLY A 103 0.74 -0.09 -19.71
C GLY A 103 1.29 -0.62 -18.37
N LEU A 104 2.61 -0.58 -18.14
CA LEU A 104 3.22 -0.98 -16.86
C LEU A 104 2.82 -0.05 -15.70
N GLY A 105 2.29 1.13 -15.99
CA GLY A 105 1.71 2.02 -14.98
C GLY A 105 0.50 1.42 -14.26
N LEU A 106 -0.17 0.42 -14.84
CA LEU A 106 -1.26 -0.32 -14.18
C LEU A 106 -0.79 -1.05 -12.92
N ILE A 107 0.51 -1.28 -12.72
CA ILE A 107 1.04 -1.80 -11.45
C ILE A 107 0.69 -0.84 -10.30
N ALA A 108 0.93 0.46 -10.47
CA ALA A 108 0.59 1.46 -9.44
C ALA A 108 -0.92 1.56 -9.22
N VAL A 109 -1.70 1.45 -10.31
CA VAL A 109 -3.17 1.53 -10.27
C VAL A 109 -3.75 0.34 -9.51
N TYR A 110 -3.37 -0.89 -9.87
CA TYR A 110 -3.88 -2.08 -9.19
C TYR A 110 -3.36 -2.23 -7.77
N LEU A 111 -2.18 -1.68 -7.45
CA LEU A 111 -1.72 -1.61 -6.06
C LEU A 111 -2.75 -0.88 -5.19
N ALA A 112 -3.20 0.31 -5.61
CA ALA A 112 -4.23 1.08 -4.90
C ALA A 112 -5.60 0.38 -4.90
N VAL A 113 -6.05 -0.12 -6.05
CA VAL A 113 -7.36 -0.78 -6.14
C VAL A 113 -7.44 -2.00 -5.23
N ILE A 114 -6.45 -2.89 -5.27
CA ILE A 114 -6.42 -4.09 -4.41
C ILE A 114 -6.33 -3.69 -2.94
N ASN A 115 -5.52 -2.68 -2.61
CA ASN A 115 -5.41 -2.20 -1.25
C ASN A 115 -6.77 -1.67 -0.73
N GLY A 116 -7.46 -0.83 -1.51
CA GLY A 116 -8.82 -0.36 -1.17
C GLY A 116 -9.82 -1.51 -0.98
N LEU A 117 -9.77 -2.54 -1.84
CA LEU A 117 -10.60 -3.74 -1.70
C LEU A 117 -10.25 -4.55 -0.44
N VAL A 118 -8.98 -4.64 -0.05
CA VAL A 118 -8.56 -5.31 1.20
C VAL A 118 -9.14 -4.58 2.42
N HIS A 119 -9.09 -3.24 2.46
CA HIS A 119 -9.69 -2.48 3.56
C HIS A 119 -11.20 -2.67 3.64
N ILE A 120 -11.91 -2.67 2.52
CA ILE A 120 -13.35 -2.96 2.48
C ILE A 120 -13.62 -4.40 2.95
N GLY A 121 -12.85 -5.37 2.45
CA GLY A 121 -12.96 -6.77 2.86
C GLY A 121 -12.74 -6.95 4.37
N HIS A 122 -11.72 -6.30 4.95
CA HIS A 122 -11.49 -6.30 6.39
C HIS A 122 -12.65 -5.65 7.16
N ALA A 123 -13.20 -4.54 6.68
CA ALA A 123 -14.34 -3.88 7.32
C ALA A 123 -15.56 -4.80 7.39
N LEU A 124 -15.84 -5.51 6.29
CA LEU A 124 -16.94 -6.48 6.21
C LEU A 124 -16.70 -7.71 7.09
N LEU A 125 -15.48 -8.27 7.06
CA LEU A 125 -15.12 -9.46 7.82
C LEU A 125 -15.15 -9.21 9.32
N PHE A 126 -14.53 -8.12 9.78
CA PHE A 126 -14.44 -7.78 11.20
C PHE A 126 -15.64 -6.96 11.69
N LYS A 127 -16.55 -6.58 10.79
CA LYS A 127 -17.73 -5.75 11.07
C LYS A 127 -17.39 -4.48 11.85
N ARG A 128 -16.21 -3.92 11.59
CA ARG A 128 -15.69 -2.74 12.28
C ARG A 128 -14.87 -1.89 11.33
N TYR A 129 -14.79 -0.60 11.63
CA TYR A 129 -13.88 0.30 10.94
C TYR A 129 -12.43 -0.20 11.04
N ASN A 130 -11.69 -0.07 9.94
CA ASN A 130 -10.24 -0.27 9.94
C ASN A 130 -9.55 0.97 9.35
N PRO A 131 -8.35 1.33 9.84
CA PRO A 131 -7.60 2.46 9.31
C PRO A 131 -7.27 2.23 7.83
N GLY A 132 -7.59 3.21 6.97
CA GLY A 132 -7.45 3.13 5.51
C GLY A 132 -8.78 2.88 4.78
N LEU A 133 -9.87 2.56 5.49
CA LEU A 133 -11.17 2.29 4.87
C LEU A 133 -11.75 3.52 4.16
N VAL A 134 -11.63 4.72 4.74
CA VAL A 134 -12.27 5.91 4.17
C VAL A 134 -11.64 6.20 2.82
N THR A 135 -10.35 6.46 2.78
CA THR A 135 -9.62 6.79 1.56
C THR A 135 -9.50 5.57 0.62
N GLY A 136 -9.45 4.34 1.13
CA GLY A 136 -9.56 3.14 0.30
C GLY A 136 -10.86 3.15 -0.53
N THR A 137 -11.97 3.56 0.08
CA THR A 137 -13.29 3.59 -0.56
C THR A 137 -13.53 4.85 -1.39
N THR A 138 -13.16 6.02 -0.87
CA THR A 138 -13.51 7.33 -1.48
C THR A 138 -12.43 7.89 -2.38
N LEU A 139 -11.20 7.37 -2.31
CA LEU A 139 -10.06 7.85 -3.09
C LEU A 139 -9.49 6.74 -3.98
N PHE A 140 -9.03 5.63 -3.42
CA PHE A 140 -8.38 4.56 -4.20
C PHE A 140 -9.31 3.92 -5.22
N LEU A 141 -10.53 3.52 -4.82
CA LEU A 141 -11.44 2.89 -5.76
C LEU A 141 -11.90 3.83 -6.90
N PRO A 142 -12.40 5.05 -6.63
CA PRO A 142 -12.85 5.93 -7.71
C PRO A 142 -11.71 6.33 -8.67
N VAL A 143 -10.56 6.71 -8.12
CA VAL A 143 -9.39 7.10 -8.93
C VAL A 143 -8.81 5.89 -9.67
N GLY A 144 -8.76 4.73 -9.03
CA GLY A 144 -8.28 3.50 -9.64
C GLY A 144 -9.15 3.05 -10.82
N VAL A 145 -10.49 3.05 -10.65
CA VAL A 145 -11.43 2.75 -11.74
C VAL A 145 -11.30 3.75 -12.87
N TYR A 146 -11.24 5.05 -12.56
CA TYR A 146 -11.01 6.09 -13.57
C TYR A 146 -9.70 5.86 -14.32
N SER A 147 -8.63 5.48 -13.61
CA SER A 147 -7.33 5.22 -14.21
C SER A 147 -7.35 4.02 -15.13
N ILE A 148 -7.91 2.88 -14.71
CA ILE A 148 -8.08 1.70 -15.56
C ILE A 148 -8.83 2.07 -16.84
N TRP A 149 -9.89 2.89 -16.73
CA TRP A 149 -10.65 3.37 -17.88
C TRP A 149 -9.79 4.23 -18.82
N GLN A 150 -8.98 5.16 -18.31
CA GLN A 150 -8.09 5.98 -19.13
C GLN A 150 -7.00 5.16 -19.84
N PHE A 151 -6.46 4.14 -19.18
CA PHE A 151 -5.54 3.18 -19.81
C PHE A 151 -6.22 2.41 -20.95
N GLN A 152 -7.48 2.02 -20.78
CA GLN A 152 -8.24 1.35 -21.83
C GLN A 152 -8.48 2.27 -23.04
N LEU A 153 -8.86 3.53 -22.80
CA LEU A 153 -9.10 4.51 -23.86
C LEU A 153 -7.82 4.86 -24.64
N SER A 154 -6.66 4.88 -23.99
CA SER A 154 -5.38 5.13 -24.66
C SER A 154 -4.85 3.93 -25.46
N GLY A 155 -5.54 2.78 -25.44
CA GLY A 155 -5.05 1.53 -26.03
C GLY A 155 -3.93 0.86 -25.24
N SER A 156 -3.59 1.38 -24.06
CA SER A 156 -2.49 0.90 -23.21
C SER A 156 -2.94 -0.15 -22.18
N GLY A 157 -4.24 -0.29 -21.98
CA GLY A 157 -4.87 -1.22 -21.04
C GLY A 157 -5.11 -2.62 -21.59
N GLY A 158 -4.29 -3.08 -22.53
CA GLY A 158 -4.42 -4.43 -23.10
C GLY A 158 -4.29 -5.54 -22.04
N PHE A 159 -4.79 -6.74 -22.37
CA PHE A 159 -4.88 -7.87 -21.43
C PHE A 159 -3.60 -8.14 -20.65
N ALA A 160 -2.44 -8.15 -21.32
CA ALA A 160 -1.16 -8.40 -20.68
C ALA A 160 -0.81 -7.33 -19.62
N ALA A 161 -1.09 -6.05 -19.89
CA ALA A 161 -0.82 -4.96 -18.96
C ALA A 161 -1.73 -5.04 -17.72
N GLN A 162 -3.02 -5.35 -17.92
CA GLN A 162 -3.96 -5.58 -16.81
C GLN A 162 -3.52 -6.77 -15.95
N ALA A 163 -3.18 -7.90 -16.59
CA ALA A 163 -2.74 -9.10 -15.90
C ALA A 163 -1.47 -8.87 -15.08
N ILE A 164 -0.46 -8.21 -15.66
CA ILE A 164 0.78 -7.85 -14.95
C ILE A 164 0.46 -6.97 -13.74
N GLY A 165 -0.33 -5.92 -13.91
CA GLY A 165 -0.69 -5.02 -12.81
C GLY A 165 -1.39 -5.74 -11.66
N ILE A 166 -2.40 -6.57 -11.97
CA ILE A 166 -3.13 -7.37 -10.98
C ILE A 166 -2.19 -8.35 -10.27
N VAL A 167 -1.40 -9.11 -11.02
CA VAL A 167 -0.52 -10.15 -10.45
C VAL A 167 0.51 -9.54 -9.53
N VAL A 168 1.18 -8.46 -9.94
CA VAL A 168 2.18 -7.77 -9.11
C VAL A 168 1.54 -7.22 -7.84
N ALA A 169 0.41 -6.51 -7.96
CA ALA A 169 -0.28 -5.93 -6.82
C ALA A 169 -0.78 -7.01 -5.84
N ALA A 170 -1.37 -8.10 -6.35
CA ALA A 170 -1.81 -9.22 -5.52
C ALA A 170 -0.63 -9.92 -4.83
N ALA A 171 0.47 -10.15 -5.54
CA ALA A 171 1.67 -10.78 -4.98
C ALA A 171 2.25 -9.99 -3.81
N ILE A 172 2.28 -8.64 -3.91
CA ILE A 172 2.74 -7.77 -2.82
C ILE A 172 1.86 -7.95 -1.57
N HIS A 173 0.54 -7.92 -1.72
CA HIS A 173 -0.38 -8.09 -0.59
C HIS A 173 -0.27 -9.50 0.03
N VAL A 174 -0.17 -10.53 -0.80
CA VAL A 174 0.05 -11.91 -0.35
C VAL A 174 1.36 -12.03 0.43
N ALA A 175 2.44 -11.40 -0.05
CA ALA A 175 3.74 -11.42 0.62
C ALA A 175 3.68 -10.78 2.03
N ILE A 176 2.94 -9.69 2.20
CA ILE A 176 2.73 -9.05 3.51
C ILE A 176 2.01 -10.00 4.47
N ILE A 177 0.93 -10.64 4.02
CA ILE A 177 0.18 -11.61 4.85
C ILE A 177 1.04 -12.83 5.19
N ALA A 178 1.80 -13.34 4.23
CA ALA A 178 2.71 -14.47 4.43
C ALA A 178 3.80 -14.13 5.47
N TYR A 179 4.40 -12.95 5.37
CA TYR A 179 5.36 -12.45 6.36
C TYR A 179 4.76 -12.39 7.76
N ALA A 180 3.58 -11.78 7.91
CA ALA A 180 2.91 -11.66 9.21
C ALA A 180 2.59 -13.03 9.83
N ARG A 181 2.10 -13.97 9.02
CA ARG A 181 1.81 -15.35 9.48
C ARG A 181 3.08 -16.07 9.93
N ALA A 182 4.17 -15.98 9.17
CA ALA A 182 5.45 -16.58 9.54
C ALA A 182 5.98 -16.00 10.86
N LYS A 183 5.89 -14.68 11.04
CA LYS A 183 6.27 -14.02 12.29
C LYS A 183 5.41 -14.48 13.48
N GLY A 184 4.10 -14.59 13.30
CA GLY A 184 3.18 -15.07 14.34
C GLY A 184 3.43 -16.52 14.77
N ALA A 185 3.75 -17.40 13.81
CA ALA A 185 4.11 -18.80 14.11
C ALA A 185 5.36 -18.87 15.00
N PHE A 186 6.41 -18.15 14.63
CA PHE A 186 7.66 -18.08 15.39
C PHE A 186 7.47 -17.58 16.85
N LEU A 187 6.64 -16.55 17.03
CA LEU A 187 6.34 -16.02 18.37
C LEU A 187 5.61 -17.05 19.24
N SER A 188 4.73 -17.85 18.64
CA SER A 188 3.96 -18.89 19.34
C SER A 188 4.86 -20.02 19.84
N GLU A 189 5.80 -20.47 19.00
CA GLU A 189 6.78 -21.50 19.35
C GLU A 189 7.69 -21.05 20.49
N THR A 190 8.18 -19.81 20.43
CA THR A 190 9.06 -19.25 21.47
C THR A 190 8.34 -19.16 22.83
N GLN A 191 7.06 -18.79 22.85
CA GLN A 191 6.25 -18.74 24.07
C GLN A 191 6.04 -20.13 24.69
N ASN A 192 5.82 -21.16 23.87
CA ASN A 192 5.66 -22.55 24.34
C ASN A 192 6.95 -23.10 24.95
N VAL A 193 8.11 -22.82 24.36
CA VAL A 193 9.41 -23.24 24.92
C VAL A 193 9.66 -22.54 26.27
N ALA A 194 9.33 -21.26 26.38
CA ALA A 194 9.52 -20.50 27.60
C ALA A 194 8.60 -20.96 28.75
N SER A 195 7.36 -21.39 28.45
CA SER A 195 6.44 -21.91 29.46
C SER A 195 6.85 -23.30 29.97
N GLN A 196 7.35 -24.18 29.10
CA GLN A 196 7.88 -25.48 29.49
C GLN A 196 9.08 -25.36 30.44
N LYS A 197 9.99 -24.40 30.21
CA LYS A 197 11.15 -24.14 31.09
C LYS A 197 10.80 -23.57 32.46
N LYS A 198 9.59 -23.02 32.66
CA LYS A 198 9.14 -22.49 33.95
C LYS A 198 8.33 -23.50 34.77
N GLY A 199 7.91 -24.60 34.16
CA GLY A 199 7.05 -25.62 34.78
C GLY A 199 7.75 -26.93 35.14
N GLY A 200 9.06 -27.04 34.94
CA GLY A 200 9.90 -28.18 35.35
C GLY A 200 11.03 -27.70 36.24
#